data_AF-A0A5C6BCW8-F1
#
_entry.id   AF-A0A5C6BCW8-F1
#
_cell.length_a   1.000
_cell.length_b   1.000
_cell.length_c   1.000
_cell.angle_alpha   90.00
_cell.angle_beta   90.00
_cell.angle_gamma   90.00
#
_symmetry.space_group_name_H-M   'P 1'
#
loop_
_entity.id
_entity.type
_entity.pdbx_description
1 polymer ?
#
loop_
_entity_poly.entity_id
_entity_poly.type
_entity_poly.pdbx_seq_one_letter_code
_entity_poly.pdbx_strand_id
1 'polypeptide(L)' 'MFYLGAAKANGQPYIRYRGGSIGLSKVIDERTLGFADSADNRQYITLGNLSDNPKGFNFLVDCANS' A
#
# COMPACT_ATOMS: atom_id res chain seq x y z
N MET A 1 -5.85 -2.04 -8.91
CA MET A 1 -4.56 -2.44 -8.29
C MET A 1 -3.83 -1.19 -7.79
N PHE A 2 -2.91 -1.29 -6.85
CA PHE A 2 -2.12 -0.12 -6.42
C PHE A 2 -0.73 -0.50 -5.88
N TYR A 3 0.14 0.48 -5.77
CA TYR A 3 1.44 0.37 -5.14
C TYR A 3 1.46 1.20 -3.87
N LEU A 4 1.90 0.61 -2.76
CA LEU A 4 2.11 1.31 -1.50
C LEU A 4 3.61 1.51 -1.29
N GLY A 5 4.00 2.77 -1.20
CA GLY A 5 5.33 3.23 -0.83
C GLY A 5 5.40 3.58 0.65
N ALA A 6 6.48 3.15 1.30
CA ALA A 6 6.93 3.60 2.61
C ALA A 6 8.43 3.88 2.56
N ALA A 7 9.00 4.46 3.62
CA ALA A 7 10.44 4.62 3.76
C ALA A 7 10.94 3.83 4.98
N LYS A 8 12.09 3.19 4.84
CA LYS A 8 12.80 2.62 5.99
C LYS A 8 13.24 3.73 6.95
N ALA A 9 13.63 3.37 8.18
CA ALA A 9 14.18 4.32 9.15
C ALA A 9 15.35 5.16 8.62
N ASN A 10 16.17 4.61 7.72
CA ASN A 10 17.28 5.32 7.08
C ASN A 10 16.88 6.12 5.82
N GLY A 11 15.59 6.28 5.56
CA GLY A 11 15.05 7.05 4.43
C GLY A 11 15.04 6.31 3.09
N GLN A 12 15.52 5.06 3.00
CA GLN A 12 15.47 4.31 1.74
C GLN A 12 14.02 3.98 1.36
N PRO A 13 13.63 4.18 0.09
CA PRO A 13 12.27 3.88 -0.35
C PRO A 13 12.01 2.38 -0.38
N TYR A 14 10.78 2.00 -0.07
CA TYR A 14 10.25 0.65 -0.17
C TYR A 14 8.89 0.69 -0.84
N ILE A 15 8.74 0.02 -1.98
CA ILE A 15 7.50 -0.01 -2.75
C ILE A 15 7.02 -1.44 -2.87
N ARG A 16 5.74 -1.67 -2.59
CA ARG A 16 5.11 -2.99 -2.71
C ARG A 16 3.83 -2.90 -3.52
N TYR A 17 3.75 -3.76 -4.53
CA TYR A 17 2.53 -3.99 -5.30
C TYR A 17 1.46 -4.64 -4.43
N ARG A 18 0.22 -4.17 -4.55
CA ARG A 18 -0.98 -4.74 -3.93
C ARG A 18 -2.03 -4.97 -5.00
N GLY A 19 -2.15 -6.24 -5.38
CA GLY A 19 -3.14 -6.76 -6.33
C GLY A 19 -3.97 -7.85 -5.68
N GLY A 20 -5.20 -8.03 -6.15
CA GLY A 20 -6.14 -8.98 -5.59
C GLY A 20 -7.51 -8.86 -6.24
N SER A 21 -8.49 -9.57 -5.69
CA SER A 21 -9.88 -9.52 -6.16
C SER A 21 -10.46 -8.11 -6.08
N ILE A 22 -11.50 -7.87 -6.88
CA ILE A 22 -12.29 -6.63 -6.84
C ILE A 22 -12.71 -6.35 -5.39
N GLY A 23 -12.51 -5.10 -4.94
CA GLY A 23 -12.77 -4.68 -3.55
C GLY A 23 -11.54 -4.71 -2.63
N LEU A 24 -10.35 -5.03 -3.13
CA LEU A 24 -9.11 -5.02 -2.34
C LEU A 24 -8.85 -3.67 -1.63
N SER A 25 -9.18 -2.55 -2.28
CA SER A 25 -9.12 -1.20 -1.69
C SER A 25 -10.51 -0.57 -1.65
N LYS A 26 -10.87 0.04 -0.53
CA LYS A 26 -12.14 0.69 -0.28
C LYS A 26 -11.92 2.08 0.31
N VAL A 27 -12.68 3.06 -0.16
CA VAL A 27 -12.80 4.37 0.50
C VAL A 27 -13.66 4.19 1.75
N ILE A 28 -13.08 4.47 2.92
CA ILE A 28 -13.80 4.42 4.21
C ILE A 28 -14.46 5.79 4.46
N ASP A 29 -13.70 6.86 4.23
CA ASP A 29 -14.15 8.25 4.29
C ASP A 29 -13.25 9.14 3.39
N GLU A 30 -13.45 10.46 3.42
CA GLU A 30 -12.73 11.45 2.60
C GLU A 30 -11.21 11.42 2.76
N ARG A 31 -10.69 10.91 3.88
CA ARG A 31 -9.26 10.89 4.22
C ARG A 31 -8.73 9.49 4.52
N THR A 32 -9.58 8.48 4.48
CA THR A 32 -9.24 7.12 4.90
C THR A 32 -9.49 6.12 3.78
N LEU A 33 -8.42 5.43 3.38
CA LEU A 33 -8.47 4.28 2.48
C LEU A 33 -8.21 3.01 3.30
N GLY A 34 -9.14 2.06 3.21
CA GLY A 34 -8.97 0.71 3.74
C GLY A 34 -8.55 -0.24 2.63
N PHE A 35 -7.72 -1.23 2.94
CA PHE A 35 -7.44 -2.32 2.01
C PHE A 35 -7.23 -3.62 2.77
N ALA A 36 -7.55 -4.74 2.14
CA ALA A 36 -7.33 -6.05 2.75
C ALA A 36 -5.83 -6.39 2.78
N ASP A 37 -5.38 -6.96 3.90
CA ASP A 37 -4.07 -7.56 4.01
C ASP A 37 -4.15 -9.06 3.67
N SER A 38 -3.17 -9.55 2.94
CA SER A 38 -2.99 -10.97 2.64
C SER A 38 -1.53 -11.33 2.92
N ALA A 39 -1.27 -12.57 3.36
CA ALA A 39 0.08 -13.00 3.71
C ALA A 39 1.11 -12.76 2.58
N ASP A 40 0.67 -12.83 1.32
CA ASP A 40 1.50 -12.60 0.14
C ASP A 40 1.93 -11.14 -0.06
N ASN A 41 1.20 -10.19 0.53
CA ASN A 41 1.54 -8.77 0.47
C ASN A 41 2.79 -8.43 1.29
N ARG A 42 3.31 -9.38 2.10
CA ARG A 42 4.46 -9.16 3.01
C ARG A 42 4.30 -7.88 3.83
N GLN A 43 3.07 -7.64 4.29
CA GLN A 43 2.68 -6.40 4.95
C GLN A 43 3.48 -6.14 6.23
N TYR A 44 4.06 -7.17 6.87
CA TYR A 44 4.96 -6.99 8.02
C TYR A 44 6.15 -6.05 7.73
N ILE A 45 6.72 -6.05 6.51
CA ILE A 45 7.80 -5.12 6.14
C ILE A 45 7.26 -3.69 6.01
N THR A 46 6.10 -3.55 5.38
CA THR A 46 5.48 -2.23 5.20
C THR A 46 5.05 -1.64 6.54
N LEU A 47 4.47 -2.45 7.42
CA LEU A 47 4.10 -2.06 8.78
C LEU A 47 5.33 -1.69 9.60
N GLY A 48 6.41 -2.48 9.55
CA GLY A 48 7.67 -2.14 10.22
C GLY A 48 8.20 -0.76 9.79
N ASN A 49 8.25 -0.52 8.47
CA ASN A 49 8.67 0.78 7.94
C ASN A 49 7.73 1.92 8.38
N LEU A 50 6.41 1.70 8.40
CA LEU A 50 5.43 2.72 8.81
C LEU A 50 5.44 2.99 10.32
N SER A 51 5.79 1.99 11.14
CA SER A 51 5.99 2.17 12.58
C SER A 51 7.19 3.07 12.88
N ASP A 52 8.27 2.97 12.10
CA ASP A 52 9.45 3.84 12.23
C ASP A 52 9.24 5.21 11.54
N ASN A 53 8.52 5.23 10.42
CA ASN A 53 8.22 6.43 9.64
C ASN A 53 6.78 6.38 9.08
N PRO A 54 5.82 7.11 9.68
CA PRO A 54 4.40 6.99 9.35
C PRO A 54 4.01 7.59 7.98
N LYS A 55 4.97 8.13 7.22
CA LYS A 55 4.69 8.67 5.88
C LYS A 55 4.60 7.56 4.84
N GLY A 56 3.50 7.55 4.11
CA GLY A 56 3.27 6.65 2.99
C GLY A 56 2.88 7.40 1.72
N PHE A 57 3.06 6.74 0.58
CA PHE A 57 2.62 7.23 -0.72
C PHE A 57 1.89 6.11 -1.47
N ASN A 58 0.70 6.39 -1.96
CA ASN A 58 -0.08 5.43 -2.74
C ASN A 58 -0.07 5.85 -4.21
N PHE A 59 0.30 4.92 -5.09
CA PHE A 59 0.18 5.10 -6.53
C PHE A 59 -0.88 4.14 -7.06
N LEU A 60 -2.02 4.70 -7.44
CA LEU A 60 -3.13 3.98 -8.06
C LEU A 60 -2.95 4.05 -9.57
N VAL A 61 -2.89 2.88 -10.21
CA VAL A 61 -2.80 2.79 -11.67
C VAL A 61 -4.09 2.16 -12.16
N ASP A 62 -4.81 2.89 -12.98
CA ASP A 62 -5.90 2.34 -13.77
C ASP A 62 -5.32 1.74 -15.05
N CYS A 63 -5.12 0.42 -15.05
CA CYS A 63 -4.80 -0.35 -16.24
C CYS A 63 -6.08 -0.93 -16.85
N ALA A 64 -7.13 -0.12 -17.02
CA ALA A 64 -8.19 -0.44 -17.96
C ALA A 64 -7.68 -0.10 -19.36
N ASN A 65 -7.25 -1.13 -20.11
CA ASN A 65 -7.34 -1.28 -21.58
C ASN A 65 -6.24 -2.20 -22.11
N SER A 66 -6.66 -3.40 -22.54
CA SER A 66 -6.16 -4.09 -23.74
C SER A 66 -7.37 -4.62 -24.50
#